data_AF-A0A3G9G9T3-F1
#
_entry.id   AF-A0A3G9G9T3-F1
#
_cell.length_a   1.000
_cell.length_b   1.000
_cell.length_c   1.000
_cell.angle_alpha   90.00
_cell.angle_beta   90.00
_cell.angle_gamma   90.00
#
_symmetry.space_group_name_H-M   'P 1'
#
loop_
_entity.id
_entity.type
_entity.pdbx_description
1 polymer ?
#
loop_
_entity_poly.entity_id
_entity_poly.type
_entity_poly.pdbx_seq_one_letter_code
_entity_poly.pdbx_strand_id
1 'polypeptide(L)'
;MNPNVNFGQGVPGRTKGRAEGLIDMENLIGVIEGVGLLAPSGALTAKDTAGLQQWFSDMADWFVADPLGKEEAAALNNHAVHYDHQLITFALFAGRADLARQVAEAFTKRIDAQIAADGRQPKELERTRSQHYSYTNLSAMLDIAALSRCVGVDLWAHEGPQGQSLRTAVDFHAGFAGDGKPWAWKEISPEPEMVYQMLLKAAAATEDATLAAKAQTYAAEHSSERFVLRDGPAF
;
A
#
# COMPACT_ATOMS: atom_id res chain seq x y z
N MET A 1 5.27 21.58 -8.88
CA MET A 1 5.61 21.31 -7.46
C MET A 1 7.06 20.87 -7.42
N ASN A 2 7.88 21.35 -6.47
CA ASN A 2 9.24 20.79 -6.31
C ASN A 2 9.11 19.35 -5.77
N PRO A 3 9.95 18.39 -6.20
CA PRO A 3 9.85 16.98 -5.79
C PRO A 3 10.36 16.77 -4.34
N ASN A 4 9.63 17.33 -3.38
CA ASN A 4 9.84 17.15 -1.94
C ASN A 4 8.57 17.52 -1.16
N VAL A 5 8.48 17.06 0.09
CA VAL A 5 7.45 17.48 1.05
C VAL A 5 8.03 18.14 2.30
N ASN A 6 9.04 18.99 2.12
CA ASN A 6 9.67 19.75 3.22
C ASN A 6 8.67 20.57 4.07
N PHE A 7 7.48 20.83 3.55
CA PHE A 7 6.40 21.57 4.20
C PHE A 7 5.10 20.76 4.36
N GLY A 8 5.16 19.45 4.14
CA GLY A 8 4.01 18.54 4.25
C GLY A 8 3.45 18.53 5.67
N GLN A 9 2.12 18.66 5.79
CA GLN A 9 1.40 18.71 7.06
C GLN A 9 2.03 19.63 8.13
N GLY A 10 2.53 20.81 7.72
CA GLY A 10 3.00 21.82 8.66
C GLY A 10 1.94 22.20 9.70
N VAL A 11 2.37 22.48 10.93
CA VAL A 11 1.49 22.84 12.04
C VAL A 11 1.83 24.26 12.51
N PRO A 12 0.90 25.23 12.39
CA PRO A 12 1.14 26.62 12.78
C PRO A 12 1.71 26.74 14.20
N GLY A 13 2.84 27.45 14.31
CA GLY A 13 3.53 27.67 15.58
C GLY A 13 4.28 26.45 16.15
N ARG A 14 4.35 25.32 15.43
CA ARG A 14 5.06 24.11 15.88
C ARG A 14 6.11 23.62 14.90
N THR A 15 5.72 23.33 13.66
CA THR A 15 6.64 22.86 12.62
C THR A 15 6.21 23.33 11.23
N LYS A 16 7.18 23.51 10.34
CA LYS A 16 6.93 23.88 8.95
C LYS A 16 6.53 22.69 8.08
N GLY A 17 6.94 21.49 8.47
CA GLY A 17 6.62 20.21 7.83
C GLY A 17 6.99 19.04 8.74
N ARG A 18 6.50 17.84 8.45
CA ARG A 18 6.74 16.63 9.25
C ARG A 18 6.65 15.37 8.38
N ALA A 19 7.21 14.27 8.88
CA ALA A 19 7.30 13.00 8.17
C ALA A 19 5.92 12.48 7.70
N GLU A 20 4.88 12.67 8.52
CA GLU A 20 3.53 12.20 8.19
C GLU A 20 2.95 12.87 6.94
N GLY A 21 3.51 13.99 6.49
CA GLY A 21 3.13 14.62 5.22
C GLY A 21 3.52 13.82 3.98
N LEU A 22 4.36 12.78 4.11
CA LEU A 22 4.63 11.84 3.01
C LEU A 22 3.39 11.03 2.64
N ILE A 23 2.45 10.79 3.56
CA ILE A 23 1.22 10.06 3.24
C ILE A 23 0.35 10.80 2.21
N ASP A 24 0.40 12.14 2.20
CA ASP A 24 -0.35 12.95 1.24
C ASP A 24 0.10 12.68 -0.21
N MET A 25 1.35 12.23 -0.39
CA MET A 25 1.94 11.93 -1.70
C MET A 25 1.49 10.60 -2.28
N GLU A 26 0.78 9.77 -1.51
CA GLU A 26 0.26 8.50 -2.01
C GLU A 26 -0.75 8.68 -3.14
N ASN A 27 -1.44 9.83 -3.18
CA ASN A 27 -2.31 10.23 -4.29
C ASN A 27 -1.57 10.32 -5.64
N LEU A 28 -0.24 10.45 -5.64
CA LEU A 28 0.56 10.49 -6.86
C LEU A 28 0.67 9.11 -7.54
N ILE A 29 0.36 8.02 -6.84
CA ILE A 29 0.27 6.68 -7.43
C ILE A 29 -0.81 6.67 -8.53
N GLY A 30 -1.98 7.23 -8.26
CA GLY A 30 -3.05 7.36 -9.27
C GLY A 30 -2.66 8.24 -10.46
N VAL A 31 -1.74 9.20 -10.28
CA VAL A 31 -1.18 9.98 -11.40
C VAL A 31 -0.31 9.09 -12.29
N ILE A 32 0.55 8.24 -11.70
CA ILE A 32 1.39 7.28 -12.43
C ILE A 32 0.52 6.30 -13.23
N GLU A 33 -0.50 5.72 -12.60
CA GLU A 33 -1.42 4.81 -13.25
C GLU A 33 -2.18 5.49 -14.40
N GLY A 34 -2.67 6.72 -14.17
CA GLY A 34 -3.32 7.53 -15.18
C GLY A 34 -2.41 7.82 -16.38
N VAL A 35 -1.12 8.09 -16.16
CA VAL A 35 -0.14 8.25 -17.24
C VAL A 35 -0.03 6.96 -18.06
N GLY A 36 0.04 5.80 -17.41
CA GLY A 36 0.05 4.50 -18.08
C GLY A 36 -1.19 4.26 -18.94
N LEU A 37 -2.38 4.57 -18.41
CA LEU A 37 -3.66 4.44 -19.13
C LEU A 37 -3.77 5.40 -20.32
N LEU A 38 -3.22 6.61 -20.20
CA LEU A 38 -3.25 7.61 -21.27
C LEU A 38 -2.21 7.35 -22.35
N ALA A 39 -1.13 6.62 -22.06
CA ALA A 39 -0.01 6.43 -22.98
C ALA A 39 -0.42 5.99 -24.40
N PRO A 40 -1.35 5.02 -24.61
CA PRO A 40 -1.77 4.59 -25.95
C PRO A 40 -2.48 5.67 -26.78
N SER A 41 -3.02 6.72 -26.13
CA SER A 41 -3.72 7.80 -26.83
C SER A 41 -2.78 8.76 -27.58
N GLY A 42 -1.50 8.78 -27.22
CA GLY A 42 -0.53 9.76 -27.73
C GLY A 42 -0.74 11.19 -27.19
N ALA A 43 -1.61 11.39 -26.21
CA ALA A 43 -1.86 12.71 -25.60
C ALA A 43 -0.65 13.27 -24.84
N LEU A 44 0.22 12.40 -24.31
CA LEU A 44 1.48 12.77 -23.68
C LEU A 44 2.62 12.60 -24.68
N THR A 45 3.44 13.64 -24.86
CA THR A 45 4.63 13.54 -25.70
C THR A 45 5.72 12.74 -24.98
N ALA A 46 6.73 12.29 -25.73
CA ALA A 46 7.93 11.68 -25.14
C ALA A 46 8.64 12.64 -24.16
N LYS A 47 8.59 13.95 -24.42
CA LYS A 47 9.16 14.98 -23.55
C LYS A 47 8.37 15.09 -22.23
N ASP A 48 7.04 15.05 -22.30
CA ASP A 48 6.20 15.10 -21.10
C ASP A 48 6.44 13.87 -20.23
N THR A 49 6.50 12.69 -20.87
CA THR A 49 6.79 11.42 -20.20
C THR A 49 8.15 11.45 -19.51
N ALA A 50 9.21 11.89 -20.21
CA ALA A 50 10.55 12.01 -19.63
C ALA A 50 10.60 13.01 -18.47
N GLY A 51 9.86 14.13 -18.56
CA GLY A 51 9.75 15.11 -17.48
C GLY A 51 9.07 14.55 -16.24
N LEU A 52 7.99 13.78 -16.41
CA LEU A 52 7.31 13.09 -15.31
C LEU A 52 8.22 12.04 -14.67
N GLN A 53 8.90 11.21 -15.48
CA GLN A 53 9.84 10.21 -14.97
C GLN A 53 10.98 10.84 -14.18
N GLN A 54 11.54 11.96 -14.67
CA GLN A 54 12.56 12.70 -13.93
C GLN A 54 12.03 13.24 -12.60
N TRP A 55 10.83 13.83 -12.60
CA TRP A 55 10.23 14.36 -11.38
C TRP A 55 10.02 13.27 -10.31
N PHE A 56 9.53 12.09 -10.71
CA PHE A 56 9.39 10.95 -9.80
C PHE A 56 10.73 10.34 -9.38
N SER A 57 11.76 10.37 -10.25
CA SER A 57 13.12 10.02 -9.85
C SER A 57 13.65 10.95 -8.76
N ASP A 58 13.48 12.26 -8.94
CA ASP A 58 13.93 13.26 -7.97
C ASP A 58 13.16 13.12 -6.64
N MET A 59 11.87 12.80 -6.70
CA MET A 59 11.05 12.55 -5.50
C MET A 59 11.52 11.29 -4.76
N ALA A 60 11.84 10.22 -5.48
CA ALA A 60 12.39 9.00 -4.89
C ALA A 60 13.76 9.25 -4.23
N ASP A 61 14.63 10.04 -4.87
CA ASP A 61 15.92 10.43 -4.27
C ASP A 61 15.70 11.26 -3.00
N TRP A 62 14.70 12.15 -2.97
CA TRP A 62 14.33 12.91 -1.77
C TRP A 62 13.80 12.00 -0.65
N PHE A 63 12.92 11.03 -0.96
CA PHE A 63 12.41 10.04 -0.01
C PHE A 63 13.55 9.32 0.74
N VAL A 64 14.60 8.94 0.02
CA VAL A 64 15.72 8.17 0.57
C VAL A 64 16.73 9.04 1.32
N ALA A 65 16.98 10.27 0.85
CA ALA A 65 18.06 11.11 1.37
C ALA A 65 17.63 12.00 2.54
N ASP A 66 16.41 12.55 2.50
CA ASP A 66 15.95 13.59 3.40
C ASP A 66 15.66 13.05 4.82
N PRO A 67 15.93 13.84 5.89
CA PRO A 67 15.58 13.45 7.25
C PRO A 67 14.10 13.09 7.46
N LEU A 68 13.16 13.81 6.83
CA LEU A 68 11.72 13.52 6.96
C LEU A 68 11.37 12.19 6.29
N GLY A 69 11.95 11.90 5.13
CA GLY A 69 11.78 10.60 4.47
C GLY A 69 12.34 9.44 5.29
N LYS A 70 13.50 9.63 5.92
CA LYS A 70 14.10 8.64 6.82
C LYS A 70 13.28 8.40 8.09
N GLU A 71 12.65 9.46 8.62
CA GLU A 71 11.76 9.36 9.78
C GLU A 71 10.51 8.53 9.44
N GLU A 72 9.86 8.81 8.31
CA GLU A 72 8.69 8.04 7.84
C GLU A 72 9.05 6.56 7.57
N ALA A 73 10.20 6.33 6.93
CA ALA A 73 10.72 4.98 6.69
C ALA A 73 10.99 4.20 7.99
N ALA A 74 11.28 4.89 9.10
CA ALA A 74 11.53 4.29 10.42
C ALA A 74 10.25 4.03 11.23
N ALA A 75 9.07 4.39 10.72
CA ALA A 75 7.81 4.11 11.38
C ALA A 75 7.60 2.59 11.60
N LEU A 76 6.87 2.26 12.66
CA LEU A 76 6.66 0.86 13.10
C LEU A 76 5.28 0.29 12.69
N ASN A 77 4.50 1.07 11.95
CA ASN A 77 3.13 0.78 11.55
C ASN A 77 2.98 0.99 10.03
N ASN A 78 1.74 1.08 9.56
CA ASN A 78 1.38 1.29 8.17
C ASN A 78 2.15 2.41 7.45
N HIS A 79 2.58 3.49 8.13
CA HIS A 79 3.33 4.58 7.49
C HIS A 79 4.61 4.10 6.78
N ALA A 80 5.34 3.17 7.39
CA ALA A 80 6.54 2.59 6.79
C ALA A 80 6.24 1.73 5.54
N VAL A 81 5.08 1.07 5.53
CA VAL A 81 4.64 0.27 4.38
C VAL A 81 4.17 1.19 3.25
N HIS A 82 3.40 2.23 3.56
CA HIS A 82 2.99 3.23 2.58
C HIS A 82 4.18 4.03 2.03
N TYR A 83 5.23 4.28 2.83
CA TYR A 83 6.50 4.80 2.34
C TYR A 83 7.12 3.87 1.29
N ASP A 84 7.25 2.57 1.59
CA ASP A 84 7.85 1.59 0.67
C ASP A 84 6.99 1.44 -0.60
N HIS A 85 5.66 1.48 -0.49
CA HIS A 85 4.71 1.45 -1.61
C HIS A 85 4.91 2.61 -2.57
N GLN A 86 5.00 3.83 -2.04
CA GLN A 86 5.28 5.02 -2.85
C GLN A 86 6.66 4.91 -3.50
N LEU A 87 7.68 4.55 -2.73
CA LEU A 87 9.06 4.51 -3.22
C LEU A 87 9.25 3.48 -4.35
N ILE A 88 8.72 2.26 -4.21
CA ILE A 88 8.82 1.25 -5.28
C ILE A 88 8.05 1.69 -6.53
N THR A 89 6.88 2.33 -6.37
CA THR A 89 6.07 2.80 -7.49
C THR A 89 6.77 3.92 -8.25
N PHE A 90 7.32 4.91 -7.53
CA PHE A 90 8.05 6.03 -8.12
C PHE A 90 9.32 5.54 -8.83
N ALA A 91 10.05 4.61 -8.21
CA ALA A 91 11.25 4.02 -8.80
C ALA A 91 10.93 3.24 -10.09
N LEU A 92 9.90 2.40 -10.09
CA LEU A 92 9.48 1.66 -11.29
C LEU A 92 9.06 2.61 -12.42
N PHE A 93 8.23 3.60 -12.13
CA PHE A 93 7.78 4.57 -13.13
C PHE A 93 8.95 5.37 -13.72
N ALA A 94 9.90 5.78 -12.89
CA ALA A 94 11.10 6.49 -13.29
C ALA A 94 12.16 5.62 -14.00
N GLY A 95 11.92 4.30 -14.16
CA GLY A 95 12.88 3.38 -14.78
C GLY A 95 14.08 3.02 -13.88
N ARG A 96 13.99 3.27 -12.58
CA ARG A 96 15.02 3.00 -11.55
C ARG A 96 14.84 1.59 -10.98
N ALA A 97 15.03 0.58 -11.84
CA ALA A 97 14.82 -0.83 -11.47
C ALA A 97 15.74 -1.31 -10.32
N ASP A 98 16.92 -0.70 -10.17
CA ASP A 98 17.86 -0.95 -9.08
C ASP A 98 17.28 -0.54 -7.72
N LEU A 99 16.71 0.66 -7.62
CA LEU A 99 16.06 1.15 -6.40
C LEU A 99 14.81 0.34 -6.09
N ALA A 100 13.97 0.07 -7.11
CA ALA A 100 12.78 -0.75 -6.93
C ALA A 100 13.11 -2.16 -6.40
N ARG A 101 14.17 -2.80 -6.90
CA ARG A 101 14.65 -4.09 -6.39
C ARG A 101 15.12 -4.00 -4.94
N GLN A 102 15.86 -2.95 -4.57
CA GLN A 102 16.31 -2.76 -3.18
C GLN A 102 15.13 -2.65 -2.21
N VAL A 103 14.08 -1.89 -2.58
CA VAL A 103 12.87 -1.79 -1.76
C VAL A 103 12.19 -3.16 -1.65
N ALA A 104 12.01 -3.86 -2.77
CA ALA A 104 11.38 -5.18 -2.81
C ALA A 104 12.10 -6.20 -1.92
N GLU A 105 13.43 -6.34 -2.05
CA GLU A 105 14.23 -7.28 -1.26
C GLU A 105 14.20 -6.95 0.25
N ALA A 106 14.26 -5.66 0.58
CA ALA A 106 14.22 -5.20 1.96
C ALA A 106 12.84 -5.36 2.63
N PHE A 107 11.76 -5.46 1.83
CA PHE A 107 10.39 -5.48 2.32
C PHE A 107 10.06 -6.71 3.19
N THR A 108 10.79 -7.82 3.04
CA THR A 108 10.71 -8.98 3.93
C THR A 108 10.83 -8.59 5.41
N LYS A 109 11.64 -7.58 5.74
CA LYS A 109 11.77 -7.03 7.10
C LYS A 109 10.48 -6.36 7.59
N ARG A 110 9.68 -5.77 6.71
CA ARG A 110 8.36 -5.20 7.05
C ARG A 110 7.37 -6.30 7.36
N ILE A 111 7.35 -7.36 6.54
CA ILE A 111 6.53 -8.56 6.79
C ILE A 111 6.87 -9.14 8.17
N ASP A 112 8.15 -9.38 8.45
CA ASP A 112 8.59 -9.95 9.72
C ASP A 112 8.25 -9.09 10.94
N ALA A 113 8.31 -7.76 10.79
CA ALA A 113 8.11 -6.82 11.90
C ALA A 113 6.63 -6.46 12.16
N GLN A 114 5.79 -6.44 11.12
CA GLN A 114 4.44 -5.89 11.21
C GLN A 114 3.33 -6.95 11.18
N ILE A 115 3.62 -8.16 10.69
CA ILE A 115 2.68 -9.28 10.71
C ILE A 115 3.06 -10.22 11.87
N ALA A 116 2.09 -10.67 12.65
CA ALA A 116 2.28 -11.72 13.64
C ALA A 116 2.15 -13.11 13.00
N ALA A 117 2.62 -14.16 13.69
CA ALA A 117 2.53 -15.54 13.21
C ALA A 117 1.11 -16.00 12.81
N ASP A 118 0.08 -15.39 13.42
CA ASP A 118 -1.32 -15.68 13.14
C ASP A 118 -1.97 -14.67 12.18
N GLY A 119 -1.18 -13.87 11.47
CA GLY A 119 -1.64 -12.91 10.48
C GLY A 119 -2.11 -11.56 11.02
N ARG A 120 -2.19 -11.40 12.35
CA ARG A 120 -2.55 -10.11 12.96
C ARG A 120 -1.51 -9.03 12.62
N GLN A 121 -1.97 -7.78 12.58
CA GLN A 121 -1.10 -6.60 12.48
C GLN A 121 -1.21 -5.78 13.78
N PRO A 122 -0.39 -6.06 14.81
CA PRO A 122 -0.64 -5.58 16.18
C PRO A 122 -0.78 -4.06 16.30
N LYS A 123 0.07 -3.30 15.59
CA LYS A 123 0.05 -1.83 15.62
C LYS A 123 -1.20 -1.22 15.00
N GLU A 124 -1.81 -1.89 14.02
CA GLU A 124 -3.05 -1.44 13.40
C GLU A 124 -4.26 -1.81 14.25
N LEU A 125 -4.21 -2.96 14.93
CA LEU A 125 -5.26 -3.42 15.85
C LEU A 125 -5.40 -2.56 17.11
N GLU A 126 -4.37 -1.82 17.50
CA GLU A 126 -4.39 -0.85 18.62
C GLU A 126 -5.17 0.43 18.30
N ARG A 127 -5.53 0.67 17.02
CA ARG A 127 -6.12 1.94 16.56
C ARG A 127 -7.62 2.01 16.81
N THR A 128 -8.16 3.23 16.83
CA THR A 128 -9.61 3.47 16.97
C THR A 128 -10.42 3.07 15.74
N ARG A 129 -9.77 3.06 14.57
CA ARG A 129 -10.27 2.53 13.31
C ARG A 129 -9.45 1.30 12.91
N SER A 130 -9.37 0.31 13.80
CA SER A 130 -8.45 -0.82 13.67
C SER A 130 -8.66 -1.64 12.40
N GLN A 131 -9.90 -1.76 11.93
CA GLN A 131 -10.24 -2.48 10.73
C GLN A 131 -9.71 -1.73 9.51
N HIS A 132 -10.00 -0.43 9.42
CA HIS A 132 -9.48 0.45 8.37
C HIS A 132 -7.95 0.35 8.25
N TYR A 133 -7.23 0.60 9.35
CA TYR A 133 -5.76 0.59 9.33
C TYR A 133 -5.16 -0.77 8.96
N SER A 134 -5.79 -1.87 9.37
CA SER A 134 -5.30 -3.21 9.03
C SER A 134 -5.49 -3.52 7.54
N TYR A 135 -6.60 -3.08 6.95
CA TYR A 135 -6.88 -3.27 5.53
C TYR A 135 -6.09 -2.31 4.64
N THR A 136 -5.90 -1.04 5.02
CA THR A 136 -5.05 -0.11 4.26
C THR A 136 -3.63 -0.66 4.18
N ASN A 137 -3.09 -1.09 5.33
CA ASN A 137 -1.73 -1.60 5.41
C ASN A 137 -1.57 -2.90 4.61
N LEU A 138 -2.50 -3.87 4.78
CA LEU A 138 -2.45 -5.11 4.00
C LEU A 138 -2.57 -4.84 2.50
N SER A 139 -3.49 -3.96 2.08
CA SER A 139 -3.65 -3.59 0.66
C SER A 139 -2.33 -3.06 0.07
N ALA A 140 -1.65 -2.16 0.77
CA ALA A 140 -0.34 -1.65 0.35
C ALA A 140 0.75 -2.74 0.33
N MET A 141 0.76 -3.67 1.30
CA MET A 141 1.67 -4.83 1.26
C MET A 141 1.44 -5.71 0.02
N LEU A 142 0.18 -5.91 -0.38
CA LEU A 142 -0.17 -6.69 -1.59
C LEU A 142 0.23 -5.96 -2.87
N ASP A 143 0.07 -4.64 -2.91
CA ASP A 143 0.51 -3.81 -4.06
C ASP A 143 2.03 -3.87 -4.19
N ILE A 144 2.78 -3.75 -3.10
CA ILE A 144 4.24 -3.91 -3.09
C ILE A 144 4.63 -5.31 -3.58
N ALA A 145 3.93 -6.36 -3.16
CA ALA A 145 4.17 -7.73 -3.65
C ALA A 145 3.97 -7.85 -5.16
N ALA A 146 2.92 -7.23 -5.71
CA ALA A 146 2.68 -7.21 -7.14
C ALA A 146 3.79 -6.43 -7.90
N LEU A 147 4.13 -5.23 -7.42
CA LEU A 147 5.18 -4.37 -8.01
C LEU A 147 6.57 -5.02 -7.92
N SER A 148 6.87 -5.76 -6.86
CA SER A 148 8.14 -6.47 -6.67
C SER A 148 8.41 -7.51 -7.75
N ARG A 149 7.37 -8.11 -8.33
CA ARG A 149 7.51 -9.06 -9.45
C ARG A 149 8.08 -8.41 -10.70
N CYS A 150 7.85 -7.10 -10.92
CA CYS A 150 8.44 -6.35 -12.04
C CYS A 150 9.98 -6.32 -12.00
N VAL A 151 10.57 -6.53 -10.82
CA VAL A 151 12.03 -6.58 -10.61
C VAL A 151 12.53 -7.98 -10.23
N GLY A 152 11.67 -9.00 -10.36
CA GLY A 152 12.01 -10.41 -10.17
C GLY A 152 12.03 -10.86 -8.70
N VAL A 153 11.36 -10.14 -7.80
CA VAL A 153 11.26 -10.51 -6.37
C VAL A 153 9.85 -11.03 -6.10
N ASP A 154 9.77 -12.24 -5.54
CA ASP A 154 8.51 -12.86 -5.13
C ASP A 154 8.35 -12.78 -3.60
N LEU A 155 7.53 -11.84 -3.15
CA LEU A 155 7.26 -11.64 -1.72
C LEU A 155 6.25 -12.63 -1.14
N TRP A 156 5.49 -13.34 -1.97
CA TRP A 156 4.56 -14.39 -1.49
C TRP A 156 5.29 -15.63 -1.03
N ALA A 157 6.50 -15.87 -1.54
CA ALA A 157 7.36 -16.97 -1.13
C ALA A 157 8.08 -16.75 0.21
N HIS A 158 7.98 -15.54 0.79
CA HIS A 158 8.63 -15.23 2.06
C HIS A 158 7.84 -15.76 3.26
N GLU A 159 8.53 -16.50 4.13
CA GLU A 159 8.05 -16.89 5.45
C GLU A 159 9.07 -16.42 6.50
N GLY A 160 8.61 -15.58 7.42
CA GLY A 160 9.39 -15.06 8.52
C GLY A 160 9.71 -16.14 9.57
N PRO A 161 10.67 -15.87 10.47
CA PRO A 161 11.17 -16.86 11.42
C PRO A 161 10.14 -17.39 12.42
N GLN A 162 9.00 -16.71 12.57
CA GLN A 162 7.88 -17.14 13.43
C GLN A 162 6.64 -17.53 12.62
N GLY A 163 6.74 -17.65 11.29
CA GLY A 163 5.62 -17.93 10.38
C GLY A 163 4.95 -16.68 9.81
N GLN A 164 5.54 -15.49 9.97
CA GLN A 164 5.00 -14.26 9.36
C GLN A 164 4.97 -14.38 7.84
N SER A 165 3.83 -14.11 7.22
CA SER A 165 3.74 -14.09 5.76
C SER A 165 2.57 -13.25 5.29
N LEU A 166 2.62 -12.78 4.03
CA LEU A 166 1.46 -12.14 3.40
C LEU A 166 0.25 -13.06 3.40
N ARG A 167 0.46 -14.37 3.21
CA ARG A 167 -0.62 -15.37 3.24
C ARG A 167 -1.32 -15.42 4.58
N THR A 168 -0.58 -15.53 5.69
CA THR A 168 -1.18 -15.55 7.03
C THR A 168 -1.99 -14.29 7.31
N ALA A 169 -1.50 -13.11 6.91
CA ALA A 169 -2.23 -11.85 7.06
C ALA A 169 -3.52 -11.83 6.25
N VAL A 170 -3.49 -12.27 4.99
CA VAL A 170 -4.68 -12.40 4.15
C VAL A 170 -5.68 -13.38 4.77
N ASP A 171 -5.24 -14.56 5.20
CA ASP A 171 -6.13 -15.57 5.78
C ASP A 171 -6.79 -15.09 7.07
N PHE A 172 -6.04 -14.40 7.94
CA PHE A 172 -6.55 -13.78 9.16
C PHE A 172 -7.70 -12.80 8.85
N HIS A 173 -7.47 -11.88 7.91
CA HIS A 173 -8.43 -10.83 7.57
C HIS A 173 -9.61 -11.37 6.76
N ALA A 174 -9.36 -12.28 5.82
CA ALA A 174 -10.40 -12.97 5.07
C ALA A 174 -11.36 -13.69 6.02
N GLY A 175 -10.91 -14.19 7.18
CA GLY A 175 -11.76 -14.79 8.22
C GLY A 175 -12.85 -13.89 8.81
N PHE A 176 -12.85 -12.58 8.53
CA PHE A 176 -13.87 -11.62 8.97
C PHE A 176 -14.83 -11.17 7.84
N ALA A 177 -14.65 -11.67 6.62
CA ALA A 177 -15.56 -11.44 5.51
C ALA A 177 -16.59 -12.57 5.40
N GLY A 178 -17.89 -12.30 5.28
CA GLY A 178 -18.89 -13.31 4.89
C GLY A 178 -19.29 -14.36 5.94
N ASP A 179 -18.48 -14.57 6.98
CA ASP A 179 -18.69 -15.70 7.91
C ASP A 179 -19.42 -15.31 9.21
N GLY A 180 -19.91 -14.06 9.31
CA GLY A 180 -20.59 -13.54 10.52
C GLY A 180 -19.69 -13.40 11.75
N LYS A 181 -18.38 -13.63 11.62
CA LYS A 181 -17.40 -13.48 12.69
C LYS A 181 -17.26 -12.00 13.05
N PRO A 182 -17.57 -11.58 14.29
CA PRO A 182 -17.47 -10.17 14.67
C PRO A 182 -16.02 -9.71 14.74
N TRP A 183 -15.78 -8.48 14.32
CA TRP A 183 -14.50 -7.81 14.54
C TRP A 183 -14.31 -7.53 16.04
N ALA A 184 -13.27 -8.10 16.64
CA ALA A 184 -13.07 -8.07 18.10
C ALA A 184 -12.37 -6.79 18.61
N TRP A 185 -11.87 -5.95 17.70
CA TRP A 185 -11.13 -4.73 18.03
C TRP A 185 -11.98 -3.47 17.81
N LYS A 186 -11.48 -2.33 18.25
CA LYS A 186 -12.20 -1.07 18.15
C LYS A 186 -12.28 -0.61 16.69
N GLU A 187 -13.50 -0.50 16.15
CA GLU A 187 -13.75 0.12 14.86
C GLU A 187 -14.91 1.11 15.01
N ILE A 188 -14.63 2.39 14.79
CA ILE A 188 -15.61 3.47 14.98
C ILE A 188 -16.26 3.92 13.66
N SER A 189 -15.71 3.51 12.52
CA SER A 189 -16.22 3.85 11.18
C SER A 189 -15.85 2.75 10.18
N PRO A 190 -16.59 1.61 10.18
CA PRO A 190 -16.37 0.51 9.25
C PRO A 190 -16.53 0.94 7.79
N GLU A 191 -15.73 0.35 6.90
CA GLU A 191 -15.74 0.59 5.45
C GLU A 191 -15.76 -0.76 4.71
N PRO A 192 -16.94 -1.33 4.42
CA PRO A 192 -17.03 -2.66 3.82
C PRO A 192 -16.30 -2.81 2.49
N GLU A 193 -16.25 -1.75 1.68
CA GLU A 193 -15.51 -1.70 0.40
C GLU A 193 -14.06 -2.18 0.54
N MET A 194 -13.37 -1.79 1.60
CA MET A 194 -11.96 -2.13 1.79
C MET A 194 -11.73 -3.63 1.92
N VAL A 195 -12.69 -4.33 2.55
CA VAL A 195 -12.65 -5.79 2.71
C VAL A 195 -12.77 -6.47 1.36
N TYR A 196 -13.74 -6.02 0.56
CA TYR A 196 -13.97 -6.53 -0.79
C TYR A 196 -12.74 -6.34 -1.69
N GLN A 197 -12.18 -5.14 -1.70
CA GLN A 197 -10.99 -4.83 -2.51
C GLN A 197 -9.77 -5.63 -2.09
N MET A 198 -9.53 -5.78 -0.79
CA MET A 198 -8.44 -6.63 -0.28
C MET A 198 -8.59 -8.07 -0.76
N LEU A 199 -9.79 -8.65 -0.66
CA LEU A 199 -10.06 -10.01 -1.11
C LEU A 199 -9.81 -10.18 -2.62
N LEU A 200 -10.24 -9.22 -3.44
CA LEU A 200 -9.99 -9.24 -4.88
C LEU A 200 -8.50 -9.17 -5.21
N LYS A 201 -7.76 -8.25 -4.56
CA LYS A 201 -6.31 -8.13 -4.75
C LYS A 201 -5.59 -9.42 -4.36
N ALA A 202 -5.93 -9.99 -3.20
CA ALA A 202 -5.34 -11.24 -2.74
C ALA A 202 -5.67 -12.43 -3.66
N ALA A 203 -6.92 -12.55 -4.10
CA ALA A 203 -7.35 -13.58 -5.03
C ALA A 203 -6.63 -13.47 -6.38
N ALA A 204 -6.50 -12.26 -6.93
CA ALA A 204 -5.77 -12.03 -8.18
C ALA A 204 -4.27 -12.33 -8.05
N ALA A 205 -3.67 -12.00 -6.90
CA ALA A 205 -2.24 -12.22 -6.66
C ALA A 205 -1.88 -13.70 -6.47
N THR A 206 -2.82 -14.52 -5.97
CA THR A 206 -2.58 -15.93 -5.58
C THR A 206 -3.32 -16.94 -6.45
N GLU A 207 -4.19 -16.50 -7.35
CA GLU A 207 -5.12 -17.34 -8.10
C GLU A 207 -6.02 -18.22 -7.20
N ASP A 208 -6.26 -17.77 -5.96
CA ASP A 208 -7.05 -18.50 -4.97
C ASP A 208 -8.56 -18.33 -5.20
N ALA A 209 -9.19 -19.36 -5.76
CA ALA A 209 -10.63 -19.41 -6.02
C ALA A 209 -11.49 -19.28 -4.74
N THR A 210 -10.96 -19.65 -3.57
CA THR A 210 -11.65 -19.51 -2.28
C THR A 210 -11.76 -18.04 -1.90
N LEU A 211 -10.68 -17.27 -2.04
CA LEU A 211 -10.69 -15.82 -1.80
C LEU A 211 -11.59 -15.10 -2.81
N ALA A 212 -11.56 -15.52 -4.08
CA ALA A 212 -12.45 -14.98 -5.11
C ALA A 212 -13.93 -15.23 -4.78
N ALA A 213 -14.29 -16.46 -4.40
CA ALA A 213 -15.65 -16.80 -3.99
C ALA A 213 -16.08 -16.01 -2.75
N LYS A 214 -15.17 -15.83 -1.79
CA LYS A 214 -15.43 -15.06 -0.57
C LYS A 214 -15.69 -13.59 -0.85
N ALA A 215 -14.95 -12.98 -1.79
CA ALA A 215 -15.23 -11.62 -2.27
C ALA A 215 -16.64 -11.51 -2.85
N GLN A 216 -17.09 -12.49 -3.65
CA GLN A 216 -18.44 -12.51 -4.21
C GLN A 216 -19.52 -12.64 -3.13
N THR A 217 -19.33 -13.54 -2.16
CA THR A 217 -20.24 -13.66 -1.01
C THR A 217 -20.32 -12.36 -0.22
N TYR A 218 -19.18 -11.75 0.09
CA TYR A 218 -19.11 -10.49 0.82
C TYR A 218 -19.84 -9.35 0.09
N ALA A 219 -19.63 -9.24 -1.22
CA ALA A 219 -20.31 -8.25 -2.06
C ALA A 219 -21.84 -8.45 -2.07
N ALA A 220 -22.31 -9.71 -2.10
CA ALA A 220 -23.73 -10.02 -2.08
C ALA A 220 -24.40 -9.64 -0.74
N GLU A 221 -23.70 -9.81 0.39
CA GLU A 221 -24.20 -9.42 1.72
C GLU A 221 -24.31 -7.90 1.90
N HIS A 222 -23.52 -7.15 1.14
CA HIS A 222 -23.46 -5.70 1.19
C HIS A 222 -24.02 -5.07 -0.08
N SER A 223 -24.96 -5.74 -0.77
CA SER A 223 -25.46 -5.35 -2.10
C SER A 223 -26.10 -3.95 -2.19
N SER A 224 -26.40 -3.30 -1.05
CA SER A 224 -26.83 -1.90 -1.00
C SER A 224 -25.69 -0.90 -1.19
N GLU A 225 -24.45 -1.34 -1.03
CA GLU A 225 -23.24 -0.56 -1.23
C GLU A 225 -22.71 -0.79 -2.64
N ARG A 226 -22.41 0.30 -3.38
CA ARG A 226 -21.78 0.17 -4.70
C ARG A 226 -20.30 -0.11 -4.52
N PHE A 227 -19.93 -1.37 -4.69
CA PHE A 227 -18.53 -1.74 -4.79
C PHE A 227 -17.92 -1.24 -6.09
N VAL A 228 -17.11 -0.19 -6.01
CA VAL A 228 -16.35 0.32 -7.17
C VAL A 228 -14.90 -0.07 -6.94
N LEU A 229 -14.28 -0.72 -7.93
CA LEU A 229 -12.83 -0.87 -7.97
C LEU A 229 -12.23 0.54 -7.89
N ARG A 230 -11.76 0.94 -6.71
CA ARG A 230 -11.00 2.18 -6.54
C ARG A 230 -9.54 1.81 -6.68
N ASP A 231 -8.95 2.26 -7.78
CA ASP A 231 -7.52 2.24 -7.98
C ASP A 231 -6.95 3.44 -7.18
N GLY A 232 -6.67 3.21 -5.89
CA GLY A 232 -6.03 4.19 -4.99
C GLY A 232 -6.64 4.25 -3.58
N PRO A 233 -5.84 4.62 -2.56
CA PRO A 233 -6.32 4.73 -1.19
C PRO A 233 -7.34 5.86 -1.03
N ALA A 234 -8.41 5.59 -0.31
CA ALA A 234 -9.34 6.61 0.14
C ALA A 234 -8.77 7.28 1.40
N PHE A 235 -8.32 8.53 1.27
CA PHE A 235 -7.96 9.40 2.39
C PHE A 235 -8.99 10.54 2.53
#